data_AF-A0A1W0A8Z6-F1
#
_entry.id   AF-A0A1W0A8Z6-F1
#
_cell.length_a   1.000
_cell.length_b   1.000
_cell.length_c   1.000
_cell.angle_alpha   90.00
_cell.angle_beta   90.00
_cell.angle_gamma   90.00
#
_symmetry.space_group_name_H-M   'P 1'
#
loop_
_entity.id
_entity.type
_entity.pdbx_description
1 polymer ?
#
loop_
_entity_poly.entity_id
_entity_poly.type
_entity_poly.pdbx_seq_one_letter_code
_entity_poly.pdbx_strand_id
1 'polypeptide(L)'
;MRSSLLASAFLPTVLAKLTSFYVCDSSISMVNGLYELDDAMESNDAVVYSRVDGVGDSLDHDFRLFRHHGFWSFGDFEQWPPEVYFRCDPFYSQEVREVCLPHLDTPPMHGYTPRQDPTQNGPVLQVQPCNEKDEL
;
A
#
# COMPACT_ATOMS: atom_id res chain seq x y z
N MET A 1 -12.55 49.41 -20.52
CA MET A 1 -11.19 48.82 -20.50
C MET A 1 -10.62 49.15 -19.12
N ARG A 2 -10.31 48.24 -18.19
CA ARG A 2 -9.87 46.85 -18.26
C ARG A 2 -10.44 46.07 -17.06
N SER A 3 -10.85 44.83 -17.30
CA SER A 3 -11.12 43.83 -16.27
C SER A 3 -9.81 43.36 -15.62
N SER A 4 -9.81 43.18 -14.31
CA SER A 4 -8.81 42.37 -13.61
C SER A 4 -9.56 41.31 -12.79
N LEU A 5 -9.76 40.16 -13.41
CA LEU A 5 -10.15 38.92 -12.74
C LEU A 5 -8.89 38.35 -12.09
N LEU A 6 -8.84 38.32 -10.76
CA LEU A 6 -7.87 37.51 -10.03
C LEU A 6 -8.38 36.07 -10.07
N ALA A 7 -7.82 35.28 -10.98
CA ALA A 7 -7.93 33.84 -10.95
C ALA A 7 -7.12 33.34 -9.74
N SER A 8 -7.82 32.96 -8.68
CA SER A 8 -7.22 32.24 -7.56
C SER A 8 -6.83 30.85 -8.09
N ALA A 9 -5.53 30.65 -8.30
CA ALA A 9 -4.99 29.38 -8.72
C ALA A 9 -5.25 28.33 -7.63
N PHE A 10 -6.13 27.38 -7.92
CA PHE A 10 -6.17 26.11 -7.20
C PHE A 10 -4.89 25.36 -7.56
N LEU A 11 -3.96 25.28 -6.62
CA LEU A 11 -2.85 24.33 -6.72
C LEU A 11 -3.46 22.92 -6.68
N PRO A 12 -3.18 22.04 -7.65
CA PRO A 12 -3.49 20.63 -7.49
C PRO A 12 -2.66 20.16 -6.29
N THR A 13 -3.33 19.66 -5.26
CA THR A 13 -2.70 19.00 -4.13
C THR A 13 -1.91 17.83 -4.70
N VAL A 14 -0.61 18.00 -4.91
CA VAL A 14 0.30 16.87 -5.07
C VAL A 14 0.21 16.14 -3.73
N LEU A 15 -0.63 15.12 -3.67
CA LEU A 15 -0.74 14.26 -2.51
C LEU A 15 0.65 13.65 -2.33
N ALA A 16 1.39 14.13 -1.33
CA ALA A 16 2.78 13.79 -1.15
C ALA A 16 2.89 12.27 -1.04
N LYS A 17 3.62 11.66 -1.98
CA LYS A 17 4.02 10.26 -1.90
C LYS A 17 4.67 10.05 -0.53
N LEU A 18 4.13 9.12 0.26
CA LEU A 18 4.69 8.81 1.57
C LEU A 18 6.09 8.24 1.38
N THR A 19 7.04 8.60 2.25
CA THR A 19 8.37 7.97 2.26
C THR A 19 8.36 6.70 3.07
N SER A 20 7.44 6.58 4.03
CA SER A 20 7.24 5.40 4.86
C SER A 20 5.84 5.35 5.45
N PHE A 21 5.41 4.15 5.85
CA PHE A 21 4.18 3.90 6.60
C PHE A 21 4.25 2.54 7.30
N TYR A 22 3.39 2.33 8.28
CA TYR A 22 3.21 1.04 8.95
C TYR A 22 2.04 0.29 8.32
N VAL A 23 2.20 -1.02 8.20
CA VAL A 23 1.18 -1.98 7.80
C VAL A 23 0.76 -2.78 9.02
N CYS A 24 -0.53 -2.77 9.33
CA CYS A 24 -1.09 -3.32 10.55
C CYS A 24 -2.32 -4.19 10.26
N ASP A 25 -2.73 -4.97 11.26
CA ASP A 25 -3.97 -5.77 11.30
C ASP A 25 -4.15 -6.80 10.16
N SER A 26 -3.10 -7.10 9.39
CA SER A 26 -3.11 -8.24 8.46
C SER A 26 -3.24 -9.56 9.22
N SER A 27 -4.09 -10.46 8.74
CA SER A 27 -4.12 -11.85 9.21
C SER A 27 -2.84 -12.62 8.93
N ILE A 28 -2.00 -12.15 8.00
CA ILE A 28 -0.66 -12.69 7.75
C ILE A 28 0.32 -11.79 8.49
N SER A 29 0.82 -12.27 9.64
CA SER A 29 1.70 -11.50 10.52
C SER A 29 2.95 -10.98 9.82
N MET A 30 3.47 -11.73 8.85
CA MET A 30 4.67 -11.39 8.09
C MET A 30 4.48 -10.20 7.13
N VAL A 31 3.23 -9.79 6.87
CA VAL A 31 2.91 -8.58 6.10
C VAL A 31 2.90 -7.33 7.00
N ASN A 32 2.71 -7.50 8.32
CA ASN A 32 2.70 -6.36 9.23
C ASN A 32 4.12 -5.83 9.44
N GLY A 33 4.26 -4.51 9.47
CA GLY A 33 5.55 -3.86 9.73
C GLY A 33 5.70 -2.48 9.09
N LEU A 34 6.89 -1.89 9.22
CA LEU A 34 7.32 -0.66 8.60
C LEU A 34 7.73 -0.90 7.15
N TYR A 35 7.12 -0.15 6.26
CA TYR A 35 7.44 -0.11 4.84
C TYR A 35 8.07 1.24 4.50
N GLU A 36 9.16 1.20 3.76
CA GLU A 36 9.85 2.37 3.24
C GLU A 36 9.85 2.35 1.71
N LEU A 37 9.86 3.55 1.16
CA LEU A 37 9.92 3.75 -0.27
C LEU A 37 11.24 3.24 -0.85
N ASP A 38 11.14 2.37 -1.85
CA ASP A 38 12.27 1.89 -2.64
C ASP A 38 12.37 2.71 -3.94
N ASP A 39 13.14 3.80 -3.89
CA ASP A 39 13.33 4.70 -5.03
C ASP A 39 14.13 4.07 -6.20
N ALA A 40 14.69 2.86 -6.02
CA ALA A 40 15.36 2.14 -7.09
C ALA A 40 14.40 1.26 -7.91
N MET A 41 13.13 1.12 -7.47
CA MET A 41 12.20 0.18 -8.06
C MET A 41 10.85 0.80 -8.41
N GLU A 42 10.37 0.44 -9.60
CA GLU A 42 9.07 0.80 -10.10
C GLU A 42 8.34 -0.46 -10.59
N SER A 43 7.03 -0.48 -10.38
CA SER A 43 6.15 -1.54 -10.85
C SER A 43 4.93 -0.92 -11.51
N ASN A 44 4.72 -1.25 -12.79
CA ASN A 44 3.60 -0.77 -13.59
C ASN A 44 3.46 0.76 -13.52
N ASP A 45 4.54 1.54 -13.67
CA ASP A 45 4.60 3.02 -13.56
C ASP A 45 4.24 3.61 -12.19
N ALA A 46 4.34 2.81 -11.12
CA ALA A 46 4.20 3.25 -9.74
C ALA A 46 5.39 2.80 -8.91
N VAL A 47 5.54 3.44 -7.76
CA VAL A 47 6.65 3.23 -6.85
C VAL A 47 6.46 1.93 -6.07
N VAL A 48 7.55 1.37 -5.57
CA VAL A 48 7.52 0.18 -4.71
C VAL A 48 7.86 0.58 -3.29
N TYR A 49 7.19 -0.04 -2.32
CA TYR A 49 7.57 0.05 -0.91
C TYR A 49 8.00 -1.31 -0.42
N SER A 50 9.13 -1.38 0.26
CA SER A 50 9.72 -2.61 0.78
C SER A 50 9.60 -2.61 2.30
N ARG A 51 9.30 -3.76 2.89
CA ARG A 51 9.32 -3.90 4.34
C ARG A 51 10.77 -3.79 4.85
N VAL A 52 10.98 -2.99 5.90
CA VAL A 52 12.32 -2.72 6.44
C VAL A 52 12.48 -3.06 7.92
N ASP A 53 11.40 -3.25 8.67
CA ASP A 53 11.47 -3.64 10.08
C ASP A 53 11.67 -5.16 10.23
N GLY A 54 12.92 -5.53 10.05
CA GLY A 54 13.48 -6.87 10.28
C GLY A 54 15.01 -6.86 10.17
N VAL A 55 15.63 -5.72 10.48
CA VAL A 55 17.06 -5.50 10.28
C VAL A 55 17.87 -6.35 11.26
N GLY A 56 18.39 -7.49 10.81
CA GLY A 56 19.46 -8.22 11.53
C GLY A 56 19.48 -9.73 11.33
N ASP A 57 18.31 -10.36 11.31
CA ASP A 57 18.13 -11.75 10.87
C ASP A 57 17.36 -11.68 9.55
N SER A 58 17.75 -12.45 8.54
CA SER A 58 17.08 -12.40 7.23
C SER A 58 15.56 -12.44 7.45
N LEU A 59 14.84 -11.39 7.04
CA LEU A 59 13.40 -11.54 6.86
C LEU A 59 13.24 -12.78 5.97
N ASP A 60 12.60 -13.82 6.49
CA ASP A 60 12.35 -15.05 5.73
C ASP A 60 11.52 -14.75 4.46
N HIS A 61 10.91 -13.57 4.38
CA HIS A 61 10.06 -13.11 3.30
C HIS A 61 10.43 -11.69 2.84
N ASP A 62 10.40 -11.45 1.54
CA ASP A 62 10.64 -10.14 0.92
C ASP A 62 9.30 -9.50 0.56
N PHE A 63 8.56 -9.06 1.57
CA PHE A 63 7.26 -8.43 1.36
C PHE A 63 7.39 -7.00 0.84
N ARG A 64 6.66 -6.74 -0.25
CA ARG A 64 6.61 -5.43 -0.90
C ARG A 64 5.17 -5.02 -1.21
N LEU A 65 4.93 -3.72 -1.19
CA LEU A 65 3.73 -3.09 -1.74
C LEU A 65 4.07 -2.51 -3.11
N PHE A 66 3.37 -2.99 -4.14
CA PHE A 66 3.64 -2.64 -5.53
C PHE A 66 2.35 -2.58 -6.34
N ARG A 67 2.42 -2.05 -7.57
CA ARG A 67 1.28 -2.02 -8.49
C ARG A 67 1.32 -3.20 -9.46
N HIS A 68 0.27 -4.01 -9.45
CA HIS A 68 0.11 -5.17 -10.32
C HIS A 68 -1.22 -5.08 -11.08
N HIS A 69 -1.16 -5.10 -12.41
CA HIS A 69 -2.33 -4.89 -13.28
C HIS A 69 -3.15 -3.62 -12.94
N GLY A 70 -2.46 -2.52 -12.61
CA GLY A 70 -3.12 -1.26 -12.22
C GLY A 70 -3.59 -1.19 -10.77
N PHE A 71 -3.46 -2.24 -9.96
CA PHE A 71 -3.92 -2.25 -8.56
C PHE A 71 -2.78 -2.42 -7.56
N TRP A 72 -2.87 -1.71 -6.43
CA TRP A 72 -1.94 -1.87 -5.32
C TRP A 72 -2.09 -3.26 -4.69
N SER A 73 -0.95 -3.94 -4.51
CA SER A 73 -0.89 -5.33 -4.09
C SER A 73 0.28 -5.56 -3.12
N PHE A 74 0.04 -6.39 -2.11
CA PHE A 74 1.09 -6.94 -1.25
C PHE A 74 1.51 -8.29 -1.81
N GLY A 75 2.80 -8.46 -2.02
CA GLY A 75 3.35 -9.75 -2.43
C GLY A 75 4.72 -10.01 -1.86
N ASP A 76 5.05 -11.29 -1.82
CA ASP A 76 6.35 -11.79 -1.39
C ASP A 76 7.24 -12.03 -2.61
N PHE A 77 8.39 -11.37 -2.61
CA PHE A 77 9.39 -11.37 -3.66
C PHE A 77 10.53 -12.37 -3.40
N GLU A 78 10.45 -13.19 -2.34
CA GLU A 78 11.43 -14.25 -2.07
C GLU A 78 11.60 -15.19 -3.29
N GLN A 79 10.51 -15.43 -4.03
CA GLN A 79 10.49 -16.22 -5.27
C GLN A 79 9.91 -15.45 -6.46
N TRP A 80 10.32 -15.85 -7.67
CA TRP A 80 9.79 -15.29 -8.92
C TRP A 80 8.97 -16.33 -9.71
N PRO A 81 7.73 -16.01 -10.12
CA PRO A 81 7.03 -14.74 -9.92
C PRO A 81 6.59 -14.51 -8.46
N PRO A 82 6.46 -13.25 -8.01
CA PRO A 82 6.06 -12.93 -6.64
C PRO A 82 4.67 -13.48 -6.31
N GLU A 83 4.51 -14.01 -5.10
CA GLU A 83 3.21 -14.46 -4.61
C GLU A 83 2.40 -13.28 -4.07
N VAL A 84 1.26 -12.98 -4.70
CA VAL A 84 0.37 -11.90 -4.28
C VAL A 84 -0.61 -12.41 -3.23
N TYR A 85 -0.49 -11.89 -2.01
CA TYR A 85 -1.34 -12.25 -0.87
C TYR A 85 -2.58 -11.38 -0.78
N PHE A 86 -2.40 -10.06 -0.92
CA PHE A 86 -3.49 -9.10 -0.83
C PHE A 86 -3.50 -8.15 -2.02
N ARG A 87 -4.70 -7.74 -2.43
CA ARG A 87 -4.90 -6.75 -3.49
C ARG A 87 -6.02 -5.79 -3.11
N CYS A 88 -5.82 -4.51 -3.38
CA CYS A 88 -6.87 -3.52 -3.35
C CYS A 88 -7.70 -3.69 -4.64
N ASP A 89 -8.78 -4.49 -4.58
CA ASP A 89 -9.56 -4.89 -5.75
C ASP A 89 -10.98 -4.27 -5.73
N PRO A 90 -11.30 -3.34 -6.64
CA PRO A 90 -12.59 -2.65 -6.64
C PRO A 90 -13.79 -3.55 -7.00
N PHE A 91 -13.51 -4.79 -7.41
CA PHE A 91 -14.54 -5.79 -7.72
C PHE A 91 -14.89 -6.66 -6.52
N TYR A 92 -14.18 -6.55 -5.39
CA TYR A 92 -14.43 -7.36 -4.20
C TYR A 92 -15.74 -6.99 -3.49
N SER A 93 -15.95 -5.71 -3.18
CA SER A 93 -17.19 -5.21 -2.56
C SER A 93 -17.47 -3.77 -2.97
N GLN A 94 -18.67 -3.27 -2.66
CA GLN A 94 -19.03 -1.87 -2.92
C GLN A 94 -18.17 -0.89 -2.12
N GLU A 95 -17.88 -1.20 -0.85
CA GLU A 95 -17.04 -0.37 0.02
C GLU A 95 -15.60 -0.28 -0.51
N VAL A 96 -15.05 -1.41 -0.94
CA VAL A 96 -13.68 -1.48 -1.50
C VAL A 96 -13.59 -0.72 -2.82
N ARG A 97 -14.67 -0.68 -3.62
CA ARG A 97 -14.70 0.03 -4.91
C ARG A 97 -14.42 1.52 -4.79
N GLU A 98 -14.82 2.14 -3.69
CA GLU A 98 -14.66 3.58 -3.49
C GLU A 98 -13.21 3.97 -3.20
N VAL A 99 -12.39 3.02 -2.73
CA VAL A 99 -11.01 3.28 -2.29
C VAL A 99 -9.95 2.60 -3.16
N CYS A 100 -10.28 1.49 -3.81
CA CYS A 100 -9.35 0.69 -4.63
C CYS A 100 -9.47 1.00 -6.12
N LEU A 101 -9.38 2.27 -6.51
CA LEU A 101 -9.44 2.64 -7.92
C LEU A 101 -8.18 2.14 -8.69
N PRO A 102 -8.32 1.81 -9.98
CA PRO A 102 -7.17 1.46 -10.81
C PRO A 102 -6.26 2.67 -11.01
N HIS A 103 -4.96 2.41 -11.09
CA HIS A 103 -3.89 3.38 -11.38
C HIS A 103 -3.77 4.54 -10.39
N LEU A 104 -4.17 4.34 -9.14
CA LEU A 104 -3.88 5.33 -8.09
C LEU A 104 -2.38 5.57 -7.95
N ASP A 105 -1.99 6.84 -7.83
CA ASP A 105 -0.59 7.27 -7.67
C ASP A 105 -0.01 6.90 -6.30
N THR A 106 -0.89 6.86 -5.28
CA THR A 106 -0.54 6.49 -3.91
C THR A 106 -1.32 5.26 -3.47
N PRO A 107 -0.74 4.39 -2.62
CA PRO A 107 -1.47 3.25 -2.07
C PRO A 107 -2.65 3.70 -1.21
N PRO A 108 -3.84 3.10 -1.36
CA PRO A 108 -4.96 3.30 -0.45
C PRO A 108 -4.59 2.89 0.98
N MET A 109 -5.16 3.56 1.98
CA MET A 109 -4.84 3.23 3.38
C MET A 109 -5.55 1.96 3.87
N HIS A 110 -6.55 1.47 3.14
CA HIS A 110 -7.35 0.30 3.47
C HIS A 110 -8.03 -0.25 2.20
N GLY A 111 -8.78 -1.34 2.34
CA GLY A 111 -9.48 -1.99 1.22
C GLY A 111 -8.70 -3.13 0.56
N TYR A 112 -7.55 -3.48 1.10
CA TYR A 112 -6.81 -4.67 0.68
C TYR A 112 -7.61 -5.92 1.06
N THR A 113 -7.77 -6.81 0.09
CA THR A 113 -8.55 -8.04 0.23
C THR A 113 -7.67 -9.24 -0.10
N PRO A 114 -7.85 -10.37 0.59
CA PRO A 114 -7.04 -11.56 0.36
C PRO A 114 -7.33 -12.17 -1.00
N ARG A 115 -6.28 -12.68 -1.65
CA ARG A 115 -6.38 -13.26 -3.01
C ARG A 115 -6.79 -14.73 -3.00
N GLN A 116 -6.53 -15.45 -1.90
CA GLN A 116 -6.75 -16.90 -1.81
C GLN A 116 -7.82 -17.27 -0.78
N ASP A 117 -7.71 -16.75 0.46
CA ASP A 117 -8.61 -17.08 1.55
C ASP A 117 -9.46 -15.87 1.97
N PRO A 118 -10.76 -15.83 1.61
CA PRO A 118 -11.65 -14.71 1.92
C PRO A 118 -11.93 -14.51 3.41
N THR A 119 -11.52 -15.44 4.27
CA THR A 119 -11.66 -15.30 5.74
C THR A 119 -10.53 -14.49 6.36
N GLN A 120 -9.45 -14.22 5.62
CA GLN A 120 -8.34 -13.41 6.08
C GLN A 120 -8.68 -11.92 6.04
N ASN A 121 -8.29 -11.22 7.09
CA ASN A 121 -8.34 -9.76 7.14
C ASN A 121 -7.15 -9.19 6.38
N GLY A 122 -7.42 -8.22 5.51
CA GLY A 122 -6.39 -7.51 4.79
C GLY A 122 -5.69 -6.44 5.63
N PRO A 123 -4.48 -6.04 5.22
CA PRO A 123 -3.70 -5.01 5.90
C PRO A 123 -4.37 -3.63 5.86
N VAL A 124 -4.06 -2.83 6.89
CA VAL A 124 -4.34 -1.39 6.96
C VAL A 124 -3.01 -0.64 7.01
N LEU A 125 -2.90 0.44 6.23
CA LEU A 125 -1.73 1.32 6.26
C LEU A 125 -2.02 2.49 7.19
N GLN A 126 -1.02 2.92 7.94
CA GLN A 126 -1.10 4.06 8.85
C GLN A 126 0.26 4.74 9.04
N VAL A 127 0.24 6.03 9.39
CA VAL A 127 1.47 6.81 9.62
C VAL A 127 2.04 6.63 11.02
N GLN A 128 1.24 6.08 11.93
CA GLN A 128 1.66 5.78 13.30
C GLN A 128 2.02 4.30 13.41
N PRO A 129 2.95 3.92 14.30
CA PRO A 129 3.24 2.52 14.59
C PRO A 129 1.97 1.73 14.87
N CYS A 130 1.95 0.44 14.51
CA CYS A 130 0.86 -0.43 14.90
C CYS A 130 0.75 -0.38 16.43
N ASN A 131 -0.47 -0.23 16.95
CA ASN A 131 -0.67 -0.42 18.38
C ASN A 131 -0.22 -1.86 18.65
N GLU A 132 0.83 -2.02 19.46
CA GLU A 132 1.12 -3.29 20.10
C GLU A 132 -0.18 -3.66 20.80
N LYS A 133 -0.98 -4.56 20.21
CA LYS A 133 -1.97 -5.27 20.98
C LYS A 133 -1.11 -6.05 21.95
N ASP A 134 -0.99 -5.53 23.17
CA ASP A 134 -0.37 -6.21 24.30
C ASP A 134 -0.73 -7.69 24.19
N GLU A 135 0.27 -8.53 23.92
CA GLU A 135 0.15 -9.97 24.02
C GLU A 135 -0.22 -10.28 25.48
N LEU A 136 -1.52 -10.46 25.74
CA LEU A 136 -2.09 -10.93 26.99
C LEU A 136 -2.63 -12.34 26.81
#